data_AF-A0ABD6D3N0-F1
#
_entry.id   AF-A0ABD6D3N0-F1
#
_cell.length_a   1.000
_cell.length_b   1.000
_cell.length_c   1.000
_cell.angle_alpha   90.00
_cell.angle_beta   90.00
_cell.angle_gamma   90.00
#
_symmetry.space_group_name_H-M   'P 1'
#
loop_
_entity.id
_entity.type
_entity.pdbx_description
1 polymer ?
#
loop_
_entity_poly.entity_id
_entity_poly.type
_entity_poly.pdbx_seq_one_letter_code
_entity_poly.pdbx_strand_id
1 'polypeptide(L)'
;MSSEGYILNTVQTPGPLLPIYRSVDDGNCTKDAIKTDTGIDSGLDAALGGLRLLRMIGKEEGEYYTKPFQWDVGNDELNFKLTALHGLAQECQPGSWGKQAVVLLNYSYLLRNDIQFFENNEERLYTDIDEWFNELGYLPQSQQGRIEHNDNKFANWTRLVHFLGLVHKVRGREHTVYPDPELVRTSLELATHDRGIDVDGGPGIEVEEYLRWLREHLLYVESTSDGNIPEGLARILFELVRDGEIEVVEYGDAGAVGLGGVPPYDGIDSQANTITLI
;
A
#
# COMPACT_ATOMS: atom_id res chain seq x y z
N MET A 1 -12.91 -21.27 -12.50
CA MET A 1 -12.32 -20.89 -11.20
C MET A 1 -10.88 -20.50 -11.46
N SER A 2 -10.48 -19.26 -11.14
CA SER A 2 -9.14 -18.75 -11.44
C SER A 2 -8.07 -19.54 -10.68
N SER A 3 -7.11 -20.11 -11.43
CA SER A 3 -5.92 -20.84 -10.96
C SER A 3 -4.82 -19.92 -10.40
N GLU A 4 -5.15 -18.65 -10.19
CA GLU A 4 -4.19 -17.65 -9.72
C GLU A 4 -3.72 -17.96 -8.28
N GLY A 5 -2.42 -17.79 -8.07
CA GLY A 5 -1.76 -18.00 -6.79
C GLY A 5 -2.22 -17.00 -5.71
N TYR A 6 -1.72 -17.20 -4.49
CA TYR A 6 -1.99 -16.31 -3.36
C TYR A 6 -0.67 -15.66 -2.95
N ILE A 7 -0.63 -14.34 -2.97
CA ILE A 7 0.61 -13.57 -2.82
C ILE A 7 1.34 -13.88 -1.51
N LEU A 8 0.62 -14.15 -0.42
CA LEU A 8 1.24 -14.49 0.87
C LEU A 8 1.86 -15.90 0.91
N ASN A 9 1.49 -16.79 -0.02
CA ASN A 9 2.15 -18.08 -0.21
C ASN A 9 3.32 -17.99 -1.21
N THR A 10 3.28 -17.00 -2.11
CA THR A 10 4.25 -16.84 -3.19
C THR A 10 5.42 -15.95 -2.79
N VAL A 11 5.17 -14.75 -2.25
CA VAL A 11 6.20 -13.78 -1.89
C VAL A 11 6.68 -14.04 -0.46
N GLN A 12 7.76 -14.80 -0.33
CA GLN A 12 8.37 -15.09 0.98
C GLN A 12 9.46 -14.09 1.36
N THR A 13 10.20 -13.59 0.36
CA THR A 13 11.26 -12.59 0.50
C THR A 13 11.09 -11.54 -0.61
N PRO A 14 10.69 -10.30 -0.28
CA PRO A 14 10.45 -9.26 -1.29
C PRO A 14 11.69 -8.60 -1.89
N GLY A 15 12.84 -8.65 -1.20
CA GLY A 15 14.07 -7.95 -1.64
C GLY A 15 14.48 -8.21 -3.11
N PRO A 16 14.38 -9.45 -3.62
CA PRO A 16 14.62 -9.76 -5.04
C PRO A 16 13.66 -9.12 -6.06
N LEU A 17 12.48 -8.62 -5.67
CA LEU A 17 11.43 -8.20 -6.62
C LEU A 17 11.90 -7.06 -7.53
N LEU A 18 12.44 -5.98 -6.98
CA LEU A 18 12.88 -4.83 -7.77
C LEU A 18 14.10 -5.15 -8.66
N PRO A 19 15.18 -5.80 -8.16
CA PRO A 19 16.28 -6.24 -9.04
C PRO A 19 15.83 -7.13 -10.20
N ILE A 20 14.89 -8.05 -9.96
CA ILE A 20 14.35 -8.92 -11.01
C ILE A 20 13.50 -8.13 -12.01
N TYR A 21 12.69 -7.19 -11.53
CA TYR A 21 11.92 -6.31 -12.42
C TYR A 21 12.84 -5.51 -13.34
N ARG A 22 13.88 -4.87 -12.78
CA ARG A 22 14.89 -4.13 -13.56
C ARG A 22 15.57 -5.02 -14.60
N SER A 23 15.97 -6.22 -14.20
CA SER A 23 16.59 -7.19 -15.12
C SER A 23 15.70 -7.51 -16.33
N VAL A 24 14.40 -7.71 -16.11
CA VAL A 24 13.43 -7.94 -17.19
C VAL A 24 13.25 -6.68 -18.04
N ASP A 25 13.20 -5.50 -17.42
CA ASP A 25 13.08 -4.20 -18.11
C ASP A 25 14.28 -3.93 -19.03
N ASP A 26 15.47 -4.31 -18.57
CA ASP A 26 16.74 -4.25 -19.31
C ASP A 26 16.82 -5.31 -20.44
N GLY A 27 15.77 -6.11 -20.65
CA GLY A 27 15.65 -7.07 -21.75
C GLY A 27 16.07 -8.50 -21.41
N ASN A 28 16.32 -8.84 -20.14
CA ASN A 28 16.56 -10.23 -19.74
C ASN A 28 15.22 -10.97 -19.61
N CYS A 29 14.69 -11.46 -20.73
CA CYS A 29 13.32 -12.00 -20.77
C CYS A 29 13.20 -13.47 -20.35
N THR A 30 14.28 -14.19 -20.05
CA THR A 30 14.24 -15.62 -19.66
C THR A 30 14.78 -15.84 -18.25
N LYS A 31 14.35 -16.92 -17.58
CA LYS A 31 14.84 -17.22 -16.22
C LYS A 31 16.37 -17.31 -16.13
N ASP A 32 17.01 -17.94 -17.12
CA ASP A 32 18.46 -18.09 -17.15
C ASP A 32 19.18 -16.75 -17.36
N ALA A 33 18.63 -15.88 -18.21
CA ALA A 33 19.15 -14.53 -18.41
C ALA A 33 19.02 -13.70 -17.12
N ILE A 34 17.83 -13.68 -16.50
CA ILE A 34 17.57 -12.94 -15.25
C ILE A 34 18.48 -13.43 -14.13
N LYS A 35 18.65 -14.76 -14.00
CA LYS A 35 19.54 -15.35 -13.00
C LYS A 35 21.00 -14.96 -13.24
N THR A 36 21.44 -14.92 -14.49
CA THR A 36 22.81 -14.54 -14.85
C THR A 36 23.07 -13.07 -14.54
N ASP A 37 22.11 -12.21 -14.83
CA ASP A 37 22.19 -10.77 -14.61
C ASP A 37 22.11 -10.39 -13.12
N THR A 38 21.10 -10.91 -12.41
CA THR A 38 20.85 -10.56 -11.00
C THR A 38 21.69 -11.35 -10.00
N GLY A 39 22.23 -12.51 -10.38
CA GLY A 39 22.86 -13.47 -9.47
C GLY A 39 21.87 -14.19 -8.54
N ILE A 40 20.56 -14.01 -8.70
CA ILE A 40 19.53 -14.56 -7.82
C ILE A 40 19.10 -15.94 -8.32
N ASP A 41 19.60 -16.98 -7.65
CA ASP A 41 19.22 -18.37 -7.93
C ASP A 41 18.06 -18.83 -7.02
N SER A 42 18.28 -18.73 -5.70
CA SER A 42 17.28 -19.12 -4.71
C SER A 42 16.13 -18.11 -4.67
N GLY A 43 14.91 -18.58 -4.82
CA GLY A 43 13.71 -17.75 -4.74
C GLY A 43 13.33 -16.99 -6.02
N LEU A 44 14.05 -17.19 -7.13
CA LEU A 44 13.74 -16.55 -8.42
C LEU A 44 12.29 -16.82 -8.87
N ASP A 45 11.85 -18.08 -8.79
CA ASP A 45 10.48 -18.46 -9.17
C ASP A 45 9.41 -17.82 -8.29
N ALA A 46 9.69 -17.70 -7.00
CA ALA A 46 8.81 -17.03 -6.04
C ALA A 46 8.73 -15.53 -6.34
N ALA A 47 9.86 -14.89 -6.65
CA ALA A 47 9.91 -13.46 -6.99
C ALA A 47 9.22 -13.17 -8.34
N LEU A 48 9.49 -13.95 -9.38
CA LEU A 48 8.78 -13.84 -10.68
C LEU A 48 7.28 -14.08 -10.52
N GLY A 49 6.89 -15.07 -9.71
CA GLY A 49 5.49 -15.29 -9.34
C GLY A 49 4.89 -14.09 -8.62
N GLY A 50 5.63 -13.52 -7.67
CA GLY A 50 5.26 -12.32 -6.92
C GLY A 50 5.03 -11.11 -7.81
N LEU A 51 5.99 -10.79 -8.69
CA LEU A 51 5.87 -9.69 -9.66
C LEU A 51 4.65 -9.86 -10.57
N ARG A 52 4.32 -11.09 -10.98
CA ARG A 52 3.09 -11.36 -11.76
C ARG A 52 1.82 -11.13 -10.96
N LEU A 53 1.80 -11.54 -9.68
CA LEU A 53 0.66 -11.32 -8.79
C LEU A 53 0.48 -9.83 -8.44
N LEU A 54 1.58 -9.08 -8.33
CA LEU A 54 1.59 -7.62 -8.21
C LEU A 54 1.31 -6.90 -9.54
N ARG A 55 1.05 -7.64 -10.63
CA ARG A 55 0.82 -7.12 -11.99
C ARG A 55 1.98 -6.32 -12.61
N MET A 56 3.19 -6.42 -12.05
CA MET A 56 4.39 -5.72 -12.50
C MET A 56 5.01 -6.33 -13.76
N ILE A 57 4.90 -7.65 -13.94
CA ILE A 57 5.41 -8.35 -15.13
C ILE A 57 4.36 -9.29 -15.72
N GLY A 58 4.47 -9.53 -17.03
CA GLY A 58 3.74 -10.55 -17.76
C GLY A 58 4.61 -11.73 -18.18
N LYS A 59 3.99 -12.74 -18.79
CA LYS A 59 4.71 -13.85 -19.42
C LYS A 59 3.96 -14.30 -20.68
N GLU A 60 4.63 -14.32 -21.80
CA GLU A 60 4.10 -14.74 -23.11
C GLU A 60 5.14 -15.58 -23.85
N GLU A 61 4.72 -16.65 -24.50
CA GLU A 61 5.60 -17.59 -25.24
C GLU A 61 6.84 -18.12 -24.48
N GLY A 62 6.84 -18.05 -23.15
CA GLY A 62 7.97 -18.48 -22.32
C GLY A 62 8.85 -17.35 -21.81
N GLU A 63 8.68 -16.15 -22.35
CA GLU A 63 9.44 -14.93 -22.05
C GLU A 63 8.67 -13.99 -21.12
N TYR A 64 9.41 -13.32 -20.23
CA TYR A 64 8.89 -12.30 -19.32
C TYR A 64 9.00 -10.92 -19.95
N TYR A 65 8.05 -10.05 -19.65
CA TYR A 65 8.08 -8.64 -20.04
C TYR A 65 7.60 -7.78 -18.87
N THR A 66 8.12 -6.57 -18.74
CA THR A 66 7.64 -5.59 -17.75
C THR A 66 6.36 -4.94 -18.23
N LYS A 67 5.53 -4.53 -17.27
CA LYS A 67 4.57 -3.46 -17.51
C LYS A 67 5.22 -2.15 -17.09
N PRO A 68 5.00 -1.04 -17.82
CA PRO A 68 5.51 0.26 -17.42
C PRO A 68 5.04 0.62 -16.01
N PHE A 69 5.84 1.42 -15.31
CA PHE A 69 5.38 2.04 -14.08
C PHE A 69 4.13 2.88 -14.33
N GLN A 70 3.24 2.90 -13.34
CA GLN A 70 2.00 3.66 -13.41
C GLN A 70 2.29 5.17 -13.41
N TRP A 71 3.32 5.60 -12.70
CA TRP A 71 3.79 6.97 -12.65
C TRP A 71 5.31 6.99 -12.81
N ASP A 72 5.84 8.13 -13.29
CA ASP A 72 7.25 8.44 -13.27
C ASP A 72 7.50 9.66 -12.39
N VAL A 73 7.92 9.40 -11.14
CA VAL A 73 8.25 10.43 -10.15
C VAL A 73 9.76 10.64 -10.01
N GLY A 74 10.56 10.16 -10.98
CA GLY A 74 12.02 10.34 -10.98
C GLY A 74 12.78 9.51 -9.95
N ASN A 75 12.11 8.64 -9.20
CA ASN A 75 12.71 7.69 -8.26
C ASN A 75 12.21 6.28 -8.59
N ASP A 76 13.10 5.43 -9.09
CA ASP A 76 12.76 4.08 -9.56
C ASP A 76 12.22 3.15 -8.45
N GLU A 77 12.77 3.23 -7.23
CA GLU A 77 12.26 2.43 -6.11
C GLU A 77 10.84 2.88 -5.72
N LEU A 78 10.61 4.19 -5.71
CA LEU A 78 9.31 4.75 -5.40
C LEU A 78 8.29 4.46 -6.52
N ASN A 79 8.67 4.60 -7.79
CA ASN A 79 7.87 4.20 -8.94
C ASN A 79 7.45 2.73 -8.84
N PHE A 80 8.37 1.85 -8.45
CA PHE A 80 8.07 0.43 -8.23
C PHE A 80 7.05 0.24 -7.10
N LYS A 81 7.25 0.87 -5.93
CA LYS A 81 6.34 0.74 -4.79
C LYS A 81 4.94 1.26 -5.13
N LEU A 82 4.84 2.45 -5.73
CA LEU A 82 3.58 3.05 -6.15
C LEU A 82 2.86 2.17 -7.17
N THR A 83 3.57 1.64 -8.16
CA THR A 83 2.97 0.76 -9.18
C THR A 83 2.50 -0.57 -8.57
N ALA A 84 3.27 -1.16 -7.66
CA ALA A 84 2.88 -2.38 -6.96
C ALA A 84 1.64 -2.17 -6.08
N LEU A 85 1.59 -1.06 -5.34
CA LEU A 85 0.43 -0.66 -4.55
C LEU A 85 -0.79 -0.38 -5.43
N HIS A 86 -0.60 0.27 -6.59
CA HIS A 86 -1.66 0.47 -7.57
C HIS A 86 -2.25 -0.85 -8.06
N GLY A 87 -1.40 -1.81 -8.42
CA GLY A 87 -1.85 -3.16 -8.81
C GLY A 87 -2.65 -3.86 -7.70
N LEU A 88 -2.28 -3.67 -6.44
CA LEU A 88 -3.01 -4.20 -5.28
C LEU A 88 -4.33 -3.45 -5.02
N ALA A 89 -4.36 -2.13 -5.19
CA ALA A 89 -5.57 -1.33 -5.03
C ALA A 89 -6.64 -1.73 -6.03
N GLN A 90 -6.26 -2.11 -7.26
CA GLN A 90 -7.20 -2.65 -8.25
C GLN A 90 -7.86 -3.97 -7.84
N GLU A 91 -7.27 -4.72 -6.90
CA GLU A 91 -7.87 -5.94 -6.34
C GLU A 91 -8.84 -5.62 -5.19
N CYS A 92 -8.85 -4.40 -4.66
CA CYS A 92 -9.64 -3.96 -3.52
C CYS A 92 -10.97 -3.32 -3.92
N GLN A 93 -11.81 -4.04 -4.67
CA GLN A 93 -13.16 -3.59 -5.00
C GLN A 93 -14.22 -4.20 -4.06
N PRO A 94 -14.95 -3.38 -3.27
CA PRO A 94 -16.01 -3.88 -2.39
C PRO A 94 -17.04 -4.72 -3.16
N GLY A 95 -17.32 -5.93 -2.66
CA GLY A 95 -18.22 -6.89 -3.30
C GLY A 95 -17.62 -7.66 -4.49
N SER A 96 -16.41 -7.31 -4.92
CA SER A 96 -15.65 -8.02 -5.97
C SER A 96 -14.16 -8.12 -5.61
N TRP A 97 -13.89 -8.54 -4.38
CA TRP A 97 -12.54 -8.65 -3.86
C TRP A 97 -11.67 -9.60 -4.69
N GLY A 98 -10.56 -9.08 -5.19
CA GLY A 98 -9.51 -9.85 -5.83
C GLY A 98 -8.73 -10.68 -4.81
N LYS A 99 -8.07 -11.74 -5.28
CA LYS A 99 -7.37 -12.69 -4.38
C LYS A 99 -6.15 -12.04 -3.70
N GLN A 100 -5.59 -10.98 -4.28
CA GLN A 100 -4.44 -10.29 -3.69
C GLN A 100 -4.84 -9.11 -2.79
N ALA A 101 -6.15 -8.81 -2.68
CA ALA A 101 -6.68 -7.76 -1.80
C ALA A 101 -6.24 -7.92 -0.34
N VAL A 102 -5.91 -9.15 0.08
CA VAL A 102 -5.36 -9.44 1.43
C VAL A 102 -4.26 -8.46 1.85
N VAL A 103 -3.39 -8.02 0.94
CA VAL A 103 -2.23 -7.19 1.31
C VAL A 103 -2.70 -5.86 1.90
N LEU A 104 -3.58 -5.16 1.19
CA LEU A 104 -4.10 -3.87 1.62
C LEU A 104 -5.22 -4.01 2.65
N LEU A 105 -6.01 -5.09 2.61
CA LEU A 105 -7.05 -5.34 3.62
C LEU A 105 -6.43 -5.58 5.00
N ASN A 106 -5.39 -6.41 5.12
CA ASN A 106 -4.67 -6.57 6.38
C ASN A 106 -4.17 -5.22 6.93
N TYR A 107 -3.57 -4.39 6.07
CA TYR A 107 -3.08 -3.07 6.45
C TYR A 107 -4.21 -2.14 6.89
N SER A 108 -5.32 -2.14 6.14
CA SER A 108 -6.54 -1.40 6.46
C SER A 108 -7.11 -1.79 7.83
N TYR A 109 -7.10 -3.09 8.16
CA TYR A 109 -7.52 -3.56 9.48
C TYR A 109 -6.69 -2.94 10.60
N LEU A 110 -5.36 -2.86 10.42
CA LEU A 110 -4.48 -2.25 11.42
C LEU A 110 -4.80 -0.76 11.62
N LEU A 111 -5.00 -0.01 10.52
CA LEU A 111 -5.35 1.40 10.59
C LEU A 111 -6.73 1.63 11.21
N ARG A 112 -7.72 0.82 10.83
CA ARG A 112 -9.10 0.93 11.31
C ARG A 112 -9.21 0.68 12.82
N ASN A 113 -8.40 -0.23 13.34
CA ASN A 113 -8.42 -0.63 14.75
C ASN A 113 -7.32 0.07 15.57
N ASP A 114 -6.66 1.10 15.02
CA ASP A 114 -5.58 1.85 15.67
C ASP A 114 -4.47 0.95 16.26
N ILE A 115 -4.10 -0.09 15.50
CA ILE A 115 -3.02 -1.00 15.88
C ILE A 115 -1.70 -0.37 15.45
N GLN A 116 -1.04 0.32 16.39
CA GLN A 116 0.22 1.03 16.13
C GLN A 116 1.45 0.11 16.14
N PHE A 117 1.37 -1.01 16.87
CA PHE A 117 2.43 -2.00 17.01
C PHE A 117 1.86 -3.41 16.95
N PHE A 118 2.60 -4.34 16.35
CA PHE A 118 2.23 -5.76 16.33
C PHE A 118 3.46 -6.68 16.18
N GLU A 119 3.31 -7.95 16.53
CA GLU A 119 4.29 -9.00 16.21
C GLU A 119 3.90 -9.79 14.95
N ASN A 120 4.88 -10.14 14.12
CA ASN A 120 4.62 -10.84 12.84
C ASN A 120 4.20 -12.32 12.97
N ASN A 121 3.93 -12.79 14.18
CA ASN A 121 3.40 -14.11 14.52
C ASN A 121 2.29 -14.02 15.58
N GLU A 122 1.61 -12.88 15.65
CA GLU A 122 0.57 -12.63 16.63
C GLU A 122 -0.74 -13.31 16.22
N GLU A 123 -0.97 -14.52 16.73
CA GLU A 123 -2.10 -15.38 16.34
C GLU A 123 -3.47 -14.73 16.52
N ARG A 124 -3.65 -14.04 17.64
CA ARG A 124 -4.89 -13.33 17.91
C ARG A 124 -5.17 -12.29 16.83
N LEU A 125 -4.17 -11.48 16.48
CA LEU A 125 -4.32 -10.42 15.49
C LEU A 125 -4.74 -10.97 14.12
N TYR A 126 -4.03 -11.98 13.61
CA TYR A 126 -4.39 -12.50 12.28
C TYR A 126 -5.69 -13.31 12.28
N THR A 127 -6.12 -13.83 13.43
CA THR A 127 -7.44 -14.45 13.61
C THR A 127 -8.54 -13.39 13.55
N ASP A 128 -8.37 -12.28 14.27
CA ASP A 128 -9.32 -11.17 14.25
C ASP A 128 -9.45 -10.57 12.82
N ILE A 129 -8.35 -10.51 12.07
CA ILE A 129 -8.35 -10.13 10.65
C ILE A 129 -9.18 -11.12 9.80
N ASP A 130 -9.01 -12.44 9.99
CA ASP A 130 -9.78 -13.45 9.26
C ASP A 130 -11.28 -13.44 9.60
N GLU A 131 -11.63 -13.07 10.84
CA GLU A 131 -13.00 -12.81 11.27
C GLU A 131 -13.59 -11.61 10.53
N TRP A 132 -12.88 -10.47 10.53
CA TRP A 132 -13.29 -9.28 9.77
C TRP A 132 -13.40 -9.54 8.26
N PHE A 133 -12.52 -10.38 7.69
CA PHE A 133 -12.64 -10.81 6.30
C PHE A 133 -13.95 -11.52 6.00
N ASN A 134 -14.50 -12.31 6.94
CA ASN A 134 -15.82 -12.91 6.78
C ASN A 134 -16.91 -11.84 6.71
N GLU A 135 -16.83 -10.82 7.57
CA GLU A 135 -17.80 -9.72 7.63
C GLU A 135 -17.80 -8.91 6.33
N LEU A 136 -16.62 -8.66 5.75
CA LEU A 136 -16.45 -8.00 4.45
C LEU A 136 -16.87 -8.86 3.25
N GLY A 137 -17.08 -10.16 3.44
CA GLY A 137 -17.28 -11.11 2.36
C GLY A 137 -16.02 -11.40 1.54
N TYR A 138 -14.82 -11.11 2.07
CA TYR A 138 -13.55 -11.46 1.45
C TYR A 138 -13.16 -12.90 1.82
N LEU A 139 -13.38 -13.84 0.89
CA LEU A 139 -13.19 -15.28 1.13
C LEU A 139 -12.26 -15.89 0.08
N PRO A 140 -10.94 -15.62 0.13
CA PRO A 140 -10.00 -16.13 -0.86
C PRO A 140 -9.97 -17.66 -0.86
N GLN A 141 -10.09 -18.28 -2.05
CA GLN A 141 -10.18 -19.74 -2.20
C GLN A 141 -8.91 -20.35 -2.82
N SER A 142 -8.57 -21.55 -2.34
CA SER A 142 -7.62 -22.49 -2.94
C SER A 142 -8.35 -23.77 -3.38
N GLN A 143 -7.62 -24.72 -3.97
CA GLN A 143 -8.18 -26.05 -4.25
C GLN A 143 -8.55 -26.84 -2.98
N GLN A 144 -7.99 -26.48 -1.82
CA GLN A 144 -8.22 -27.13 -0.53
C GLN A 144 -9.28 -26.41 0.33
N GLY A 145 -9.91 -25.37 -0.21
CA GLY A 145 -10.87 -24.53 0.50
C GLY A 145 -10.34 -23.12 0.77
N ARG A 146 -10.97 -22.43 1.72
CA ARG A 146 -10.65 -21.06 2.10
C ARG A 146 -9.19 -20.94 2.54
N ILE A 147 -8.56 -19.86 2.12
CA ILE A 147 -7.22 -19.49 2.57
C ILE A 147 -7.35 -18.57 3.78
N GLU A 148 -6.83 -19.01 4.91
CA GLU A 148 -6.77 -18.26 6.17
C GLU A 148 -5.32 -17.93 6.52
N HIS A 149 -5.12 -17.00 7.44
CA HIS A 149 -3.81 -16.65 7.94
C HIS A 149 -3.18 -17.78 8.77
N ASN A 150 -1.86 -17.70 8.90
CA ASN A 150 -1.04 -18.45 9.84
C ASN A 150 0.29 -17.70 9.98
N ASP A 151 1.13 -18.11 10.93
CA ASP A 151 2.45 -17.51 11.19
C ASP A 151 3.26 -17.25 9.91
N ASN A 152 3.34 -18.23 9.00
CA ASN A 152 4.13 -18.09 7.78
C ASN A 152 3.55 -17.03 6.83
N LYS A 153 2.23 -17.05 6.60
CA LYS A 153 1.57 -16.08 5.72
C LYS A 153 1.62 -14.67 6.31
N PHE A 154 1.42 -14.53 7.61
CA PHE A 154 1.45 -13.23 8.28
C PHE A 154 2.86 -12.66 8.35
N ALA A 155 3.88 -13.51 8.54
CA ALA A 155 5.28 -13.10 8.41
C ALA A 155 5.65 -12.69 6.98
N ASN A 156 5.18 -13.42 5.96
CA ASN A 156 5.37 -13.07 4.55
C ASN A 156 4.68 -11.75 4.19
N TRP A 157 3.44 -11.57 4.64
CA TRP A 157 2.70 -10.31 4.53
C TRP A 157 3.50 -9.16 5.16
N THR A 158 3.96 -9.32 6.40
CA THR A 158 4.73 -8.29 7.11
C THR A 158 5.99 -7.89 6.36
N ARG A 159 6.74 -8.86 5.79
CA ARG A 159 7.92 -8.54 4.97
C ARG A 159 7.53 -7.76 3.71
N LEU A 160 6.44 -8.15 3.05
CA LEU A 160 5.96 -7.48 1.84
C LEU A 160 5.52 -6.05 2.13
N VAL A 161 4.68 -5.83 3.14
CA VAL A 161 4.23 -4.47 3.48
C VAL A 161 5.35 -3.62 4.06
N HIS A 162 6.37 -4.22 4.68
CA HIS A 162 7.59 -3.50 5.05
C HIS A 162 8.38 -3.04 3.82
N PHE A 163 8.55 -3.92 2.83
CA PHE A 163 9.19 -3.59 1.56
C PHE A 163 8.41 -2.51 0.78
N LEU A 164 7.07 -2.51 0.87
CA LEU A 164 6.22 -1.49 0.26
C LEU A 164 6.13 -0.19 1.06
N GLY A 165 6.79 -0.09 2.22
CA GLY A 165 6.84 1.14 3.01
C GLY A 165 5.58 1.41 3.83
N LEU A 166 4.85 0.39 4.27
CA LEU A 166 3.61 0.56 5.05
C LEU A 166 3.74 0.18 6.53
N VAL A 167 4.79 -0.56 6.88
CA VAL A 167 5.14 -0.93 8.26
C VAL A 167 6.65 -0.93 8.45
N HIS A 168 7.12 -0.65 9.66
CA HIS A 168 8.55 -0.48 9.93
C HIS A 168 9.04 -1.39 11.04
N LYS A 169 10.26 -1.88 10.89
CA LYS A 169 10.86 -2.77 11.87
C LYS A 169 11.27 -1.99 13.12
N VAL A 170 10.81 -2.44 14.29
CA VAL A 170 11.24 -1.86 15.58
C VAL A 170 12.37 -2.70 16.18
N ARG A 171 12.07 -3.96 16.53
CA ARG A 171 13.04 -4.94 17.09
C ARG A 171 12.48 -6.35 16.99
N GLY A 172 13.34 -7.37 17.01
CA GLY A 172 12.90 -8.77 17.14
C GLY A 172 11.82 -9.17 16.12
N ARG A 173 10.58 -9.37 16.57
CA ARG A 173 9.39 -9.64 15.74
C ARG A 173 8.37 -8.49 15.71
N GLU A 174 8.65 -7.44 16.46
CA GLU A 174 7.82 -6.24 16.61
C GLU A 174 8.00 -5.29 15.40
N HIS A 175 6.90 -4.71 14.96
CA HIS A 175 6.81 -3.72 13.89
C HIS A 175 5.87 -2.58 14.31
N THR A 176 6.00 -1.43 13.66
CA THR A 176 5.13 -0.27 13.83
C THR A 176 4.42 0.07 12.52
N VAL A 177 3.22 0.66 12.61
CA VAL A 177 2.27 0.81 11.50
C VAL A 177 2.09 2.28 11.14
N TYR A 178 2.66 2.69 10.00
CA TYR A 178 2.43 3.96 9.33
C TYR A 178 3.06 3.88 7.93
N PRO A 179 2.55 4.61 6.93
CA PRO A 179 3.15 4.65 5.61
C PRO A 179 4.42 5.52 5.57
N ASP A 180 5.36 5.23 4.68
CA ASP A 180 6.54 6.04 4.42
C ASP A 180 6.15 7.50 4.10
N PRO A 181 6.73 8.52 4.76
CA PRO A 181 6.41 9.92 4.49
C PRO A 181 6.57 10.33 3.03
N GLU A 182 7.64 9.87 2.37
CA GLU A 182 7.90 10.15 0.95
C GLU A 182 6.79 9.58 0.06
N LEU A 183 6.25 8.41 0.41
CA LEU A 183 5.12 7.82 -0.32
C LEU A 183 3.87 8.68 -0.17
N VAL A 184 3.55 9.14 1.04
CA VAL A 184 2.38 10.00 1.31
C VAL A 184 2.50 11.35 0.61
N ARG A 185 3.69 11.99 0.69
CA ARG A 185 3.94 13.27 0.04
C ARG A 185 3.77 13.15 -1.47
N THR A 186 4.35 12.13 -2.08
CA THR A 186 4.26 11.89 -3.53
C THR A 186 2.83 11.56 -3.93
N SER A 187 2.08 10.77 -3.15
CA SER A 187 0.68 10.50 -3.45
C SER A 187 -0.21 11.74 -3.39
N LEU A 188 0.11 12.72 -2.53
CA LEU A 188 -0.59 14.01 -2.54
C LEU A 188 -0.28 14.80 -3.82
N GLU A 189 0.96 14.80 -4.31
CA GLU A 189 1.30 15.43 -5.61
C GLU A 189 0.52 14.82 -6.77
N LEU A 190 0.49 13.49 -6.81
CA LEU A 190 -0.23 12.76 -7.85
C LEU A 190 -1.73 13.03 -7.78
N ALA A 191 -2.32 12.97 -6.58
CA ALA A 191 -3.74 13.20 -6.38
C ALA A 191 -4.17 14.65 -6.69
N THR A 192 -3.38 15.63 -6.26
CA THR A 192 -3.63 17.06 -6.57
C THR A 192 -3.50 17.34 -8.06
N HIS A 193 -2.49 16.75 -8.72
CA HIS A 193 -2.31 16.88 -10.17
C HIS A 193 -3.45 16.27 -10.97
N ASP A 194 -3.90 15.06 -10.60
CA ASP A 194 -5.01 14.35 -11.27
C ASP A 194 -6.33 15.13 -11.15
N ARG A 195 -6.55 15.80 -10.03
CA ARG A 195 -7.78 16.57 -9.76
C ARG A 195 -7.73 17.98 -10.34
N GLY A 196 -6.56 18.60 -10.40
CA GLY A 196 -6.38 19.97 -10.90
C GLY A 196 -7.11 21.01 -10.08
N ILE A 197 -7.26 20.79 -8.76
CA ILE A 197 -7.92 21.74 -7.86
C ILE A 197 -6.88 22.72 -7.33
N ASP A 198 -7.13 24.01 -7.59
CA ASP A 198 -6.41 25.12 -6.96
C ASP A 198 -7.19 25.60 -5.72
N VAL A 199 -6.48 25.66 -4.59
CA VAL A 199 -6.92 26.23 -3.32
C VAL A 199 -6.06 27.47 -3.09
N ASP A 200 -6.68 28.65 -3.15
CA ASP A 200 -6.02 29.96 -3.01
C ASP A 200 -4.80 30.18 -3.93
N GLY A 201 -4.82 29.57 -5.12
CA GLY A 201 -3.79 29.73 -6.15
C GLY A 201 -2.61 28.76 -6.04
N GLY A 202 -2.72 27.74 -5.17
CA GLY A 202 -1.81 26.60 -5.11
C GLY A 202 -2.56 25.26 -5.18
N PRO A 203 -1.86 24.15 -5.51
CA PRO A 203 -2.48 22.84 -5.60
C PRO A 203 -3.00 22.36 -4.24
N GLY A 204 -4.25 21.92 -4.20
CA GLY A 204 -4.86 21.38 -2.99
C GLY A 204 -5.89 20.30 -3.27
N ILE A 205 -6.26 19.54 -2.23
CA ILE A 205 -7.22 18.45 -2.33
C ILE A 205 -8.00 18.31 -1.01
N GLU A 206 -9.33 18.18 -1.10
CA GLU A 206 -10.16 17.86 0.06
C GLU A 206 -9.75 16.51 0.65
N VAL A 207 -9.74 16.39 1.98
CA VAL A 207 -9.27 15.18 2.67
C VAL A 207 -10.05 13.94 2.24
N GLU A 208 -11.38 14.03 2.13
CA GLU A 208 -12.22 12.91 1.69
C GLU A 208 -11.90 12.48 0.26
N GLU A 209 -11.60 13.44 -0.62
CA GLU A 209 -11.21 13.18 -1.99
C GLU A 209 -9.85 12.51 -2.08
N TYR A 210 -8.90 12.93 -1.23
CA TYR A 210 -7.60 12.28 -1.12
C TYR A 210 -7.72 10.84 -0.62
N LEU A 211 -8.52 10.59 0.44
CA LEU A 211 -8.77 9.23 0.92
C LEU A 211 -9.44 8.36 -0.15
N ARG A 212 -10.35 8.93 -0.95
CA ARG A 212 -10.92 8.23 -2.12
C ARG A 212 -9.86 7.92 -3.17
N TRP A 213 -9.01 8.88 -3.52
CA TRP A 213 -7.91 8.66 -4.46
C TRP A 213 -6.97 7.57 -3.96
N LEU A 214 -6.61 7.56 -2.67
CA LEU A 214 -5.83 6.47 -2.07
C LEU A 214 -6.52 5.12 -2.25
N ARG A 215 -7.83 4.99 -1.98
CA ARG A 215 -8.56 3.72 -2.20
C ARG A 215 -8.54 3.25 -3.64
N GLU A 216 -8.64 4.17 -4.58
CA GLU A 216 -8.66 3.87 -6.02
C GLU A 216 -7.27 3.54 -6.56
N HIS A 217 -6.21 4.10 -5.95
CA HIS A 217 -4.89 4.12 -6.56
C HIS A 217 -3.77 3.48 -5.75
N LEU A 218 -3.81 3.39 -4.43
CA LEU A 218 -2.65 2.93 -3.62
C LEU A 218 -3.02 2.09 -2.38
N LEU A 219 -3.93 2.58 -1.53
CA LEU A 219 -4.19 2.04 -0.18
C LEU A 219 -5.69 1.94 0.09
N TYR A 220 -6.16 0.78 0.56
CA TYR A 220 -7.54 0.64 1.01
C TYR A 220 -7.74 1.29 2.39
N VAL A 221 -7.94 2.61 2.42
CA VAL A 221 -8.10 3.42 3.64
C VAL A 221 -9.48 4.08 3.68
N GLU A 222 -10.16 3.92 4.80
CA GLU A 222 -11.44 4.56 5.10
C GLU A 222 -11.26 5.51 6.27
N SER A 223 -12.12 6.54 6.36
CA SER A 223 -12.22 7.35 7.56
C SER A 223 -12.64 6.49 8.76
N THR A 224 -12.28 6.91 9.97
CA THR A 224 -12.75 6.26 11.19
C THR A 224 -14.27 6.43 11.35
N SER A 225 -14.88 5.73 12.32
CA SER A 225 -16.33 5.88 12.60
C SER A 225 -16.75 7.32 12.91
N ASP A 226 -15.82 8.13 13.42
CA ASP A 226 -16.03 9.53 13.77
C ASP A 226 -15.69 10.47 12.61
N GLY A 227 -15.41 9.94 11.41
CA GLY A 227 -15.09 10.71 10.21
C GLY A 227 -13.64 11.18 10.09
N ASN A 228 -12.76 10.80 11.02
CA ASN A 228 -11.37 11.27 11.06
C ASN A 228 -10.44 10.46 10.16
N ILE A 229 -9.26 11.02 9.85
CA ILE A 229 -8.17 10.27 9.23
C ILE A 229 -7.62 9.25 10.26
N PRO A 230 -7.40 7.97 9.88
CA PRO A 230 -6.78 6.99 10.77
C PRO A 230 -5.41 7.43 11.26
N GLU A 231 -5.09 7.14 12.53
CA GLU A 231 -3.93 7.70 13.24
C GLU A 231 -2.60 7.44 12.52
N GLY A 232 -2.41 6.25 11.96
CA GLY A 232 -1.20 5.91 11.21
C GLY A 232 -0.95 6.83 10.01
N LEU A 233 -2.00 7.30 9.32
CA LEU A 233 -1.89 8.27 8.23
C LEU A 233 -1.88 9.71 8.75
N ALA A 234 -2.70 10.02 9.76
CA ALA A 234 -2.76 11.35 10.38
C ALA A 234 -1.40 11.79 10.94
N ARG A 235 -0.66 10.85 11.55
CA ARG A 235 0.71 11.07 12.02
C ARG A 235 1.63 11.54 10.91
N ILE A 236 1.58 10.92 9.73
CA ILE A 236 2.47 11.26 8.62
C ILE A 236 2.08 12.59 8.00
N LEU A 237 0.80 12.87 7.86
CA LEU A 237 0.33 14.20 7.45
C LEU A 237 0.80 15.28 8.44
N PHE A 238 0.76 15.01 9.75
CA PHE A 238 1.30 15.93 10.74
C PHE A 238 2.82 16.12 10.64
N GLU A 239 3.58 15.05 10.34
CA GLU A 239 5.02 15.16 10.09
C GLU A 239 5.30 16.06 8.88
N LEU A 240 4.53 15.92 7.79
CA LEU A 240 4.64 16.79 6.60
C LEU A 240 4.26 18.25 6.90
N VAL A 241 3.22 18.50 7.72
CA VAL A 241 2.89 19.86 8.17
C VAL A 241 4.04 20.47 8.97
N ARG A 242 4.56 19.73 9.95
CA ARG A 242 5.66 20.19 10.81
C ARG A 242 6.91 20.52 10.00
N ASP A 243 7.16 19.73 8.95
CA ASP A 243 8.34 19.90 8.10
C ASP A 243 8.11 20.97 7.00
N GLY A 244 6.91 21.57 6.95
CA GLY A 244 6.56 22.69 6.08
C GLY A 244 6.30 22.29 4.63
N GLU A 245 5.93 21.02 4.41
CA GLU A 245 5.66 20.48 3.07
C GLU A 245 4.20 20.59 2.66
N ILE A 246 3.28 20.65 3.64
CA ILE A 246 1.83 20.80 3.43
C ILE A 246 1.22 21.70 4.51
N GLU A 247 0.03 22.22 4.25
CA GLU A 247 -0.87 22.77 5.27
C GLU A 247 -2.22 22.04 5.22
N VAL A 248 -2.97 22.07 6.32
CA VAL A 248 -4.34 21.55 6.36
C VAL A 248 -5.29 22.67 6.77
N VAL A 249 -6.04 23.18 5.80
CA VAL A 249 -6.81 24.41 5.91
C VAL A 249 -8.31 24.16 5.80
N GLU A 250 -9.11 25.11 6.27
CA GLU A 250 -10.54 25.18 5.98
C GLU A 250 -10.75 25.75 4.57
N TYR A 251 -11.37 24.97 3.68
CA TYR A 251 -11.75 25.45 2.36
C TYR A 251 -13.16 24.98 1.98
N GLY A 252 -13.98 25.90 1.48
CA GLY A 252 -15.37 25.63 1.12
C GLY A 252 -16.27 25.28 2.32
N ASP A 253 -17.41 24.63 2.04
CA ASP A 253 -18.43 24.28 3.04
C ASP A 253 -18.35 22.80 3.48
N ALA A 254 -17.27 22.08 3.13
CA ALA A 254 -17.07 20.69 3.54
C ALA A 254 -16.88 20.62 5.06
N GLY A 255 -17.46 19.60 5.70
CA GLY A 255 -17.34 19.42 7.15
C GLY A 255 -15.88 19.22 7.58
N ALA A 256 -15.53 19.68 8.78
CA ALA A 256 -14.19 19.52 9.33
C ALA A 256 -13.81 18.04 9.45
N VAL A 257 -12.58 17.71 9.04
CA VAL A 257 -12.00 16.37 9.18
C VAL A 257 -10.85 16.43 10.16
N GLY A 258 -10.96 15.68 11.25
CA GLY A 258 -9.91 15.63 12.26
C GLY A 258 -8.71 14.78 11.82
N LEU A 259 -7.51 15.25 12.15
CA LEU A 259 -6.31 14.42 12.21
C LEU A 259 -6.29 13.70 13.57
N GLY A 260 -6.73 12.44 13.60
CA GLY A 260 -6.81 11.66 14.85
C GLY A 260 -5.47 11.63 15.60
N GLY A 261 -5.50 11.93 16.91
CA GLY A 261 -4.32 11.89 17.77
C GLY A 261 -3.34 13.08 17.64
N VAL A 262 -3.62 14.06 16.78
CA VAL A 262 -2.73 15.20 16.51
C VAL A 262 -3.12 16.42 17.38
N PRO A 263 -2.19 17.03 18.13
CA PRO A 263 -2.47 18.26 18.88
C PRO A 263 -2.63 19.48 17.96
N PRO A 264 -3.27 20.57 18.43
CA PRO A 264 -3.31 21.83 17.67
C PRO A 264 -1.89 22.31 17.30
N TYR A 265 -1.72 22.75 16.06
CA TYR A 265 -0.42 23.16 15.52
C TYR A 265 -0.59 24.25 14.45
N ASP A 266 0.39 25.14 14.34
CA ASP A 266 0.40 26.17 13.30
C ASP A 266 0.51 25.50 11.92
N GLY A 267 -0.46 25.73 11.04
CA GLY A 267 -0.60 25.02 9.75
C GLY A 267 -1.70 23.95 9.71
N ILE A 268 -2.44 23.75 10.82
CA ILE A 268 -3.68 22.96 10.86
C ILE A 268 -4.82 23.83 11.39
N ASP A 269 -5.78 24.16 10.53
CA ASP A 269 -6.95 24.92 10.90
C ASP A 269 -7.91 24.11 11.79
N SER A 270 -8.58 24.79 12.72
CA SER A 270 -9.54 24.15 13.63
C SER A 270 -10.78 23.57 12.94
N GLN A 271 -11.05 23.98 11.70
CA GLN A 271 -12.12 23.46 10.83
C GLN A 271 -11.53 22.87 9.53
N ALA A 272 -10.28 22.41 9.59
CA ALA A 272 -9.54 21.85 8.46
C ALA A 272 -10.33 20.75 7.73
N ASN A 273 -10.35 20.83 6.41
CA ASN A 273 -10.98 19.84 5.53
C ASN A 273 -10.20 19.61 4.22
N THR A 274 -9.14 20.39 3.98
CA THR A 274 -8.41 20.44 2.71
C THR A 274 -6.91 20.44 2.97
N ILE A 275 -6.15 19.66 2.20
CA ILE A 275 -4.69 19.60 2.24
C ILE A 275 -4.14 20.44 1.09
N THR A 276 -3.24 21.37 1.36
CA THR A 276 -2.53 22.17 0.36
C THR A 276 -1.05 21.79 0.34
N LEU A 277 -0.43 21.82 -0.84
CA LEU A 277 1.01 21.58 -0.98
C LEU A 277 1.77 22.90 -0.98
N ILE A 278 2.93 22.94 -0.32
CA ILE A 278 3.83 24.09 -0.25
C ILE A 278 5.02 23.92 -1.20
#